data_AF-A0A7Y9BII2-F1
#
_entry.id   AF-A0A7Y9BII2-F1
#
_cell.length_a   1.000
_cell.length_b   1.000
_cell.length_c   1.000
_cell.angle_alpha   90.00
_cell.angle_beta   90.00
_cell.angle_gamma   90.00
#
_symmetry.space_group_name_H-M   'P 1'
#
loop_
_entity.id
_entity.type
_entity.pdbx_description
1 polymer ?
#
loop_
_entity_poly.entity_id
_entity_poly.type
_entity_poly.pdbx_seq_one_letter_code
_entity_poly.pdbx_strand_id
1 'polypeptide(L)'
;MPPPPSPLLPDERPAAGAARLPTRYAGHFAPETVPGLLTDPHTRLAEQARIRTHPAVSAERPTAERLDAADIVITRGCGDACPVVPGRRYLDRPAPDPDGAPIAVVRDIRDAIDPHITELLTQLAP
;
A
#
# COMPACT_ATOMS: atom_id res chain seq x y z
N MET A 1 21.18 -1.96 28.84
CA MET A 1 20.71 -0.74 28.14
C MET A 1 21.09 -0.91 26.67
N PRO A 2 20.12 -1.01 25.74
CA PRO A 2 20.46 -1.12 24.33
C PRO A 2 21.21 0.12 23.86
N PRO A 3 22.15 -0.01 22.90
CA PRO A 3 22.90 1.12 22.39
C PRO A 3 21.95 2.12 21.70
N PRO A 4 22.25 3.43 21.74
CA PRO A 4 21.47 4.40 20.98
C PRO A 4 21.58 4.06 19.49
N PRO A 5 20.47 4.13 18.73
CA PRO A 5 20.49 3.83 17.30
C PRO A 5 21.43 4.77 16.57
N SER A 6 22.16 4.24 15.60
CA SER A 6 23.06 5.01 14.74
C SER A 6 22.29 6.11 13.98
N PRO A 7 22.91 7.28 13.73
CA PRO A 7 22.29 8.33 12.93
C PRO A 7 22.01 7.83 11.52
N LEU A 8 20.76 7.98 11.08
CA LEU A 8 20.29 7.49 9.79
C LEU A 8 20.82 8.34 8.64
N LEU A 9 21.24 7.68 7.57
CA LEU A 9 21.71 8.33 6.36
C LEU A 9 20.60 9.20 5.74
N PRO A 10 20.95 10.30 5.03
CA PRO A 10 19.97 11.20 4.41
C PRO A 10 18.89 10.49 3.57
N ASP A 11 19.27 9.44 2.85
CA ASP A 11 18.38 8.64 2.00
C ASP A 11 17.55 7.61 2.79
N GLU A 12 17.89 7.34 4.06
CA GLU A 12 17.15 6.48 4.98
C GLU A 12 16.23 7.27 5.92
N ARG A 13 16.43 8.59 6.06
CA ARG A 13 15.51 9.47 6.81
C ARG A 13 14.07 9.43 6.30
N PRO A 14 13.80 9.25 4.99
CA PRO A 14 12.44 9.05 4.51
C PRO A 14 11.80 7.78 5.06
N ALA A 15 12.53 6.66 5.04
CA ALA A 15 12.07 5.38 5.56
C ALA A 15 11.87 5.44 7.09
N ALA A 16 12.75 6.13 7.81
CA ALA A 16 12.67 6.29 9.25
C ALA A 16 11.55 7.25 9.71
N GLY A 17 11.35 8.33 8.97
CA GLY A 17 10.29 9.31 9.21
C GLY A 17 8.90 8.81 8.83
N ALA A 18 8.82 7.85 7.90
CA ALA A 18 7.60 7.20 7.45
C ALA A 18 7.34 5.82 8.12
N ALA A 19 8.23 5.38 9.02
CA ALA A 19 8.20 4.05 9.62
C ALA A 19 6.95 3.78 10.47
N ARG A 20 6.16 4.82 10.81
CA ARG A 20 4.97 4.65 11.64
C ARG A 20 3.83 3.99 10.87
N LEU A 21 3.70 4.29 9.58
CA LEU A 21 2.59 3.76 8.79
C LEU A 21 2.67 2.26 8.55
N PRO A 22 3.82 1.68 8.12
CA PRO A 22 3.91 0.23 7.97
C PRO A 22 3.58 -0.53 9.26
N THR A 23 3.99 0.00 10.42
CA THR A 23 3.62 -0.58 11.73
C THR A 23 2.13 -0.40 12.04
N ARG A 24 1.57 0.79 11.81
CA ARG A 24 0.15 1.08 12.07
C ARG A 24 -0.78 0.20 11.25
N TYR A 25 -0.43 -0.06 9.99
CA TYR A 25 -1.23 -0.84 9.07
C TYR A 25 -0.69 -2.27 8.87
N ALA A 26 0.19 -2.72 9.77
CA ALA A 26 0.72 -4.08 9.74
C ALA A 26 -0.44 -5.08 9.70
N GLY A 27 -0.37 -6.02 8.76
CA GLY A 27 -1.41 -7.01 8.57
C GLY A 27 -2.67 -6.53 7.83
N HIS A 28 -2.91 -5.22 7.71
CA HIS A 28 -4.10 -4.71 7.02
C HIS A 28 -3.91 -4.70 5.49
N PHE A 29 -2.66 -4.54 5.04
CA PHE A 29 -2.29 -4.50 3.63
C PHE A 29 -1.04 -5.35 3.36
N ALA A 30 -0.83 -5.68 2.09
CA ALA A 30 0.43 -6.26 1.62
C ALA A 30 1.62 -5.35 2.00
N PRO A 31 2.79 -5.92 2.32
CA PRO A 31 3.93 -5.18 2.86
C PRO A 31 4.45 -4.08 1.92
N GLU A 32 4.19 -4.17 0.63
CA GLU A 32 4.57 -3.19 -0.40
C GLU A 32 3.58 -2.03 -0.51
N THR A 33 2.33 -2.20 -0.07
CA THR A 33 1.23 -1.25 -0.28
C THR A 33 1.48 0.08 0.42
N VAL A 34 1.88 0.05 1.69
CA VAL A 34 2.10 1.28 2.48
C VAL A 34 3.33 2.06 1.97
N PRO A 35 4.50 1.43 1.73
CA PRO A 35 5.62 2.10 1.06
C PRO A 35 5.27 2.64 -0.33
N GLY A 36 4.49 1.90 -1.13
CA GLY A 36 4.05 2.33 -2.45
C GLY A 36 3.19 3.60 -2.39
N LEU A 37 2.21 3.63 -1.49
CA LEU A 37 1.30 4.78 -1.33
C LEU A 37 1.99 6.03 -0.76
N LEU A 38 3.13 5.89 -0.08
CA LEU A 38 3.92 7.01 0.43
C LEU A 38 4.67 7.80 -0.65
N THR A 39 4.99 7.16 -1.77
CA THR A 39 5.91 7.70 -2.77
C THR A 39 5.35 8.98 -3.42
N ASP A 40 4.08 8.95 -3.82
CA ASP A 40 3.39 10.08 -4.46
C ASP A 40 3.27 11.33 -3.55
N PRO A 41 2.73 11.24 -2.31
CA PRO A 41 2.66 12.39 -1.41
C PRO A 41 4.05 12.89 -1.01
N HIS A 42 5.03 12.01 -0.85
CA HIS A 42 6.42 12.41 -0.59
C HIS A 42 6.99 13.26 -1.73
N THR A 43 6.83 12.79 -2.98
CA THR A 43 7.33 13.49 -4.18
C THR A 43 6.71 14.87 -4.30
N ARG A 44 5.38 14.98 -4.14
CA ARG A 44 4.67 16.26 -4.17
C ARG A 44 5.16 17.23 -3.09
N LEU A 45 5.41 16.75 -1.88
CA LEU A 45 5.93 17.58 -0.79
C LEU A 45 7.38 18.01 -1.05
N ALA A 46 8.23 17.13 -1.58
CA ALA A 46 9.60 17.47 -1.92
C ALA A 46 9.67 18.60 -2.97
N GLU A 47 8.75 18.58 -3.93
CA GLU A 47 8.65 19.61 -4.98
C GLU A 47 8.05 20.93 -4.45
N GLN A 48 6.91 20.85 -3.78
CA GLN A 48 6.02 22.00 -3.57
C GLN A 48 6.01 22.55 -2.15
N ALA A 49 6.50 21.81 -1.14
CA ALA A 49 6.39 22.24 0.25
C ALA A 49 7.30 23.43 0.57
N ARG A 50 6.72 24.42 1.27
CA ARG A 50 7.47 25.56 1.84
C ARG A 50 8.35 25.12 3.02
N ILE A 51 7.93 24.11 3.76
CA ILE A 51 8.68 23.53 4.89
C ILE A 51 9.35 22.25 4.40
N ARG A 52 10.69 22.25 4.33
CA ARG A 52 11.48 21.13 3.78
C ARG A 52 12.22 20.30 4.83
N THR A 53 12.00 20.57 6.10
CA THR A 53 12.75 19.94 7.19
C THR A 53 12.47 18.44 7.31
N HIS A 54 11.20 18.02 7.12
CA HIS A 54 10.77 16.63 7.32
C HIS A 54 9.70 16.16 6.32
N PRO A 55 9.97 16.13 5.00
CA PRO A 55 8.97 15.81 3.98
C PRO A 55 8.37 14.41 4.13
N ALA A 56 9.14 13.42 4.57
CA ALA A 56 8.64 12.05 4.77
C ALA A 56 7.65 11.90 5.93
N VAL A 57 7.90 12.58 7.05
CA VAL A 57 6.94 12.60 8.16
C VAL A 57 5.67 13.35 7.73
N SER A 58 5.82 14.45 6.99
CA SER A 58 4.66 15.20 6.47
C SER A 58 3.85 14.42 5.45
N ALA A 59 4.47 13.49 4.71
CA ALA A 59 3.78 12.60 3.77
C ALA A 59 2.95 11.52 4.48
N GLU A 60 3.18 11.25 5.77
CA GLU A 60 2.46 10.19 6.47
C GLU A 60 0.95 10.48 6.57
N ARG A 61 0.58 11.73 6.86
CA ARG A 61 -0.84 12.10 7.04
C ARG A 61 -1.69 11.88 5.77
N PRO A 62 -1.35 12.45 4.59
CA PRO A 62 -2.12 12.19 3.38
C PRO A 62 -2.07 10.72 2.95
N THR A 63 -1.02 9.97 3.31
CA THR A 63 -0.98 8.53 3.07
C THR A 63 -1.96 7.78 3.97
N ALA A 64 -1.99 8.10 5.27
CA ALA A 64 -2.94 7.52 6.22
C ALA A 64 -4.39 7.80 5.82
N GLU A 65 -4.69 9.03 5.37
CA GLU A 65 -6.01 9.40 4.87
C GLU A 65 -6.44 8.52 3.67
N ARG A 66 -5.51 8.20 2.76
CA ARG A 66 -5.78 7.29 1.63
C ARG A 66 -6.00 5.85 2.07
N LEU A 67 -5.22 5.37 3.04
CA LEU A 67 -5.36 4.02 3.59
C LEU A 67 -6.67 3.89 4.38
N ASP A 68 -7.05 4.92 5.14
CA ASP A 68 -8.29 4.99 5.91
C ASP A 68 -9.53 5.23 5.01
N ALA A 69 -9.36 5.70 3.79
CA ALA A 69 -10.46 5.86 2.82
C ALA A 69 -10.78 4.57 2.04
N ALA A 70 -9.99 3.49 2.19
CA ALA A 70 -10.22 2.26 1.44
C ALA A 70 -11.47 1.52 1.95
N ASP A 71 -12.57 1.52 1.20
CA ASP A 71 -13.84 0.87 1.59
C ASP A 71 -13.89 -0.64 1.27
N ILE A 72 -13.09 -1.08 0.31
CA ILE A 72 -13.09 -2.45 -0.22
C ILE A 72 -11.67 -2.99 -0.21
N VAL A 73 -11.49 -4.17 0.38
CA VAL A 73 -10.24 -4.93 0.37
C VAL A 73 -10.41 -6.12 -0.56
N ILE A 74 -9.54 -6.23 -1.58
CA ILE A 74 -9.55 -7.35 -2.53
C ILE A 74 -8.36 -8.24 -2.26
N THR A 75 -8.60 -9.49 -1.91
CA THR A 75 -7.54 -10.49 -1.66
C THR A 75 -7.33 -11.36 -2.89
N ARG A 76 -6.08 -11.74 -3.14
CA ARG A 76 -5.66 -12.57 -4.29
C ARG A 76 -5.34 -14.00 -3.87
N GLY A 77 -6.14 -14.57 -2.97
CA GLY A 77 -5.97 -15.95 -2.50
C GLY A 77 -5.28 -16.12 -1.16
N CYS A 78 -5.12 -15.06 -0.35
CA CYS A 78 -4.80 -15.23 1.07
C CYS A 78 -6.00 -15.71 1.89
N GLY A 79 -7.23 -15.63 1.35
CA GLY A 79 -8.46 -15.98 2.06
C GLY A 79 -8.55 -15.29 3.43
N ASP A 80 -8.94 -16.07 4.45
CA ASP A 80 -9.08 -15.62 5.84
C ASP A 80 -7.75 -15.43 6.59
N ALA A 81 -6.61 -15.74 5.95
CA ALA A 81 -5.30 -15.54 6.57
C ALA A 81 -4.90 -14.05 6.63
N CYS A 82 -5.56 -13.20 5.86
CA CYS A 82 -5.34 -11.76 5.88
C CYS A 82 -6.08 -11.10 7.07
N PRO A 83 -5.39 -10.32 7.92
CA PRO A 83 -6.02 -9.59 9.02
C PRO A 83 -7.18 -8.69 8.57
N VAL A 84 -8.28 -8.73 9.33
CA VAL A 84 -9.54 -8.07 9.00
C VAL A 84 -9.54 -6.62 9.49
N VAL A 85 -9.79 -5.69 8.56
CA VAL A 85 -10.01 -4.27 8.80
C VAL A 85 -11.49 -4.06 9.11
N PRO A 86 -11.86 -3.58 10.31
CA PRO A 86 -13.26 -3.35 10.67
C PRO A 86 -13.95 -2.38 9.71
N GLY A 87 -15.20 -2.68 9.35
CA GLY A 87 -16.03 -1.81 8.53
C GLY A 87 -15.73 -1.84 7.02
N ARG A 88 -14.83 -2.72 6.55
CA ARG A 88 -14.49 -2.86 5.12
C ARG A 88 -15.17 -4.06 4.48
N ARG A 89 -15.53 -3.92 3.21
CA ARG A 89 -16.04 -5.05 2.41
C ARG A 89 -14.86 -5.84 1.85
N TYR A 90 -14.80 -7.12 2.19
CA TYR A 90 -13.79 -8.04 1.70
C TYR A 90 -14.28 -8.79 0.46
N LEU A 91 -13.44 -8.87 -0.56
CA LEU A 91 -13.68 -9.64 -1.79
C LEU A 91 -12.49 -10.58 -2.01
N ASP A 92 -12.69 -11.88 -1.82
CA ASP A 92 -11.66 -12.87 -2.18
C ASP A 92 -11.79 -13.29 -3.64
N ARG A 93 -10.74 -13.01 -4.41
CA ARG A 93 -10.66 -13.23 -5.85
C ARG A 93 -9.32 -13.94 -6.13
N PRO A 94 -9.22 -15.24 -5.80
CA PRO A 94 -7.98 -15.98 -5.90
C PRO A 94 -7.44 -15.99 -7.32
N ALA A 95 -6.13 -15.96 -7.44
CA ALA A 95 -5.46 -16.18 -8.72
C ALA A 95 -4.03 -16.68 -8.50
N PRO A 96 -3.43 -17.27 -9.55
CA PRO A 96 -2.05 -17.71 -9.48
C PRO A 96 -1.11 -16.53 -9.18
N ASP A 97 -0.07 -16.81 -8.40
CA ASP A 97 1.02 -15.88 -8.17
C ASP A 97 1.80 -15.69 -9.50
N PRO A 98 1.95 -14.45 -9.99
CA PRO A 98 2.71 -14.18 -11.21
C PRO A 98 4.24 -14.27 -10.99
N ASP A 99 4.74 -14.34 -9.75
CA ASP A 99 6.18 -14.28 -9.51
C ASP A 99 6.93 -15.48 -10.13
N GLY A 100 8.00 -15.18 -10.87
CA GLY A 100 8.76 -16.17 -11.62
C GLY A 100 8.04 -16.82 -12.81
N ALA A 101 6.78 -16.48 -13.10
CA ALA A 101 6.02 -17.06 -14.21
C ALA A 101 6.45 -16.49 -15.58
N PRO A 102 6.35 -17.29 -16.67
CA PRO A 102 6.55 -16.77 -18.03
C PRO A 102 5.57 -15.64 -18.36
N ILE A 103 6.01 -14.67 -19.18
CA ILE A 103 5.19 -13.50 -19.55
C ILE A 103 3.82 -13.86 -20.15
N ALA A 104 3.71 -15.00 -20.83
CA ALA A 104 2.43 -15.50 -21.35
C ALA A 104 1.45 -15.80 -20.21
N VAL A 105 1.91 -16.51 -19.17
CA VAL A 105 1.11 -16.84 -17.99
C VAL A 105 0.71 -15.58 -17.23
N VAL A 106 1.61 -14.60 -17.09
CA VAL A 106 1.29 -13.32 -16.46
C VAL A 106 0.19 -12.57 -17.23
N ARG A 107 0.21 -12.62 -18.56
CA ARG A 107 -0.86 -12.04 -19.40
C ARG A 107 -2.18 -12.76 -19.20
N ASP A 108 -2.17 -14.08 -19.14
CA ASP A 108 -3.38 -14.87 -18.86
C ASP A 108 -3.96 -14.54 -17.47
N ILE A 109 -3.10 -14.39 -16.46
CA ILE A 109 -3.52 -13.96 -15.11
C ILE A 109 -4.15 -12.57 -15.18
N ARG A 110 -3.52 -11.61 -15.86
CA ARG A 110 -4.07 -10.25 -16.04
C ARG A 110 -5.42 -10.29 -16.75
N ASP A 111 -5.54 -11.05 -17.82
CA ASP A 111 -6.76 -11.11 -18.63
C ASP A 111 -7.91 -11.81 -17.86
N ALA A 112 -7.59 -12.72 -16.93
CA ALA A 112 -8.56 -13.28 -15.99
C ALA A 112 -9.00 -12.28 -14.89
N ILE A 113 -8.14 -11.31 -14.51
CA ILE A 113 -8.48 -10.25 -13.54
C ILE A 113 -9.39 -9.19 -14.15
N ASP A 114 -9.17 -8.86 -15.41
CA ASP A 114 -9.83 -7.74 -16.08
C ASP A 114 -11.37 -7.74 -15.97
N PRO A 115 -12.09 -8.85 -16.23
CA PRO A 115 -13.55 -8.86 -16.08
C PRO A 115 -14.00 -8.67 -14.64
N HIS A 116 -13.23 -9.19 -13.67
CA HIS A 116 -13.52 -9.06 -12.25
C HIS A 116 -13.42 -7.60 -11.77
N ILE A 117 -12.44 -6.86 -12.27
CA ILE A 117 -12.29 -5.43 -11.98
C ILE A 117 -13.37 -4.63 -12.69
N THR A 118 -13.63 -4.92 -13.96
CA THR A 118 -14.67 -4.23 -14.74
C THR A 118 -16.06 -4.37 -14.12
N GLU A 119 -16.41 -5.57 -13.67
CA GLU A 119 -17.66 -5.83 -12.95
C GLU A 119 -17.71 -5.04 -11.64
N LEU A 120 -16.62 -5.04 -10.87
CA LEU A 120 -16.56 -4.30 -9.61
C LEU A 120 -16.74 -2.80 -9.83
N LEU A 121 -16.08 -2.22 -10.83
CA LEU A 121 -16.23 -0.81 -11.17
C LEU A 121 -17.68 -0.47 -11.55
N THR A 122 -18.37 -1.39 -12.25
CA THR A 122 -19.79 -1.24 -12.58
C THR A 122 -20.67 -1.24 -11.33
N GLN A 123 -20.35 -2.07 -10.32
CA GLN A 123 -21.08 -2.10 -9.04
C GLN A 123 -20.84 -0.86 -8.16
N LEU A 124 -19.74 -0.15 -8.37
CA LEU A 124 -19.36 1.04 -7.61
C LEU A 124 -19.74 2.35 -8.29
N ALA A 125 -20.20 2.30 -9.54
CA ALA A 125 -20.71 3.46 -10.23
C ALA A 125 -21.96 4.00 -9.50
N PRO A 126 -22.07 5.33 -9.28
CA PRO A 126 -23.16 5.96 -8.55
C PRO A 126 -24.52 5.87 -9.26
#